data_AF-A0A534K799-F1
#
_entry.id   AF-A0A534K799-F1
#
_cell.length_a   1.000
_cell.length_b   1.000
_cell.length_c   1.000
_cell.angle_alpha   90.00
_cell.angle_beta   90.00
_cell.angle_gamma   90.00
#
_symmetry.space_group_name_H-M   'P 1'
#
loop_
_entity.id
_entity.type
_entity.pdbx_description
1 polymer ?
#
loop_
_entity_poly.entity_id
_entity_poly.type
_entity_poly.pdbx_seq_one_letter_code
_entity_poly.pdbx_strand_id
1 'polypeptide(L)'
;MSKTDRRRYAGQIAGAVVAGLFILVLATNVLWPGAPPATGDQPRWPSTSSPFPSLPAGANLHVIPVGPSTNLSTRLLLASLQGLASRTGAHLYLDLHDEASNASSMLSFLVSKYGPSFDNMTIDDAISAYLPGAAGIAVYDPARPESMNVATMKAAQQGAVLVGPDLAEWLRARFNLPITFDYATSDWAPLGPIAATDRALRELLPGSSPSLLAILPPDRWAIRDYLIATRTFVFYEPQGALATPAETAATMRVLRASPRGIPILGWFDSPTLTEENAFVQMAKSRRPRRRRSSRTRRMSSSRCRTGTTWTSSRGGCGSSGRSRSAATGRCPSRGASPRSWSPSPRHYSTGIT
;
A
#
# COMPACT_ATOMS: atom_id res chain seq x y z
N MET A 1 3.99 -33.50 -52.38
CA MET A 1 3.64 -33.72 -50.95
C MET A 1 2.16 -33.46 -50.77
N SER A 2 1.38 -34.46 -50.35
CA SER A 2 -0.08 -34.40 -50.27
C SER A 2 -0.55 -33.44 -49.17
N LYS A 3 -1.72 -32.81 -49.35
CA LYS A 3 -2.36 -31.91 -48.36
C LYS A 3 -2.56 -32.61 -47.00
N THR A 4 -2.65 -33.94 -47.02
CA THR A 4 -2.79 -34.81 -45.84
C THR A 4 -1.46 -34.98 -45.08
N ASP A 5 -0.32 -35.03 -45.77
CA ASP A 5 1.01 -35.11 -45.14
C ASP A 5 1.38 -33.81 -44.45
N ARG A 6 1.01 -32.66 -45.04
CA ARG A 6 1.27 -31.33 -44.47
C ARG A 6 0.51 -31.11 -43.15
N ARG A 7 -0.69 -31.67 -43.00
CA ARG A 7 -1.47 -31.63 -41.75
C ARG A 7 -0.90 -32.54 -40.67
N ARG A 8 -0.41 -33.73 -41.02
CA ARG A 8 0.25 -34.64 -40.07
C ARG A 8 1.59 -34.06 -39.57
N TYR A 9 2.37 -33.47 -40.47
CA TYR A 9 3.63 -32.81 -40.12
C TYR A 9 3.41 -31.58 -39.23
N ALA A 10 2.41 -30.75 -39.54
CA ALA A 10 2.02 -29.62 -38.68
C ALA A 10 1.52 -30.06 -37.30
N GLY A 11 0.77 -31.16 -37.22
CA GLY A 11 0.32 -31.74 -35.95
C GLY A 11 1.47 -32.29 -35.09
N GLN A 12 2.47 -32.92 -35.72
CA GLN A 12 3.66 -33.41 -35.03
C GLN A 12 4.53 -32.27 -34.50
N ILE A 13 4.71 -31.19 -35.28
CA ILE A 13 5.42 -30.00 -34.82
C ILE A 13 4.68 -29.32 -33.67
N ALA A 14 3.35 -29.15 -33.78
CA ALA A 14 2.56 -28.57 -32.70
C ALA A 14 2.62 -29.41 -31.41
N GLY A 15 2.55 -30.73 -31.53
CA GLY A 15 2.71 -31.66 -30.40
C GLY A 15 4.08 -31.56 -29.74
N ALA A 16 5.16 -31.48 -30.54
CA ALA A 16 6.52 -31.32 -30.05
C ALA A 16 6.73 -29.98 -29.33
N VAL A 17 6.16 -28.89 -29.84
CA VAL A 17 6.22 -27.56 -29.21
C VAL A 17 5.49 -27.55 -27.86
N VAL A 18 4.31 -28.15 -27.79
CA VAL A 18 3.55 -28.25 -26.52
C VAL A 18 4.29 -29.12 -25.50
N ALA A 19 4.84 -30.25 -25.92
CA ALA A 19 5.65 -31.11 -25.04
C ALA A 19 6.91 -30.39 -24.53
N GLY A 20 7.59 -29.64 -25.40
CA GLY A 20 8.74 -28.81 -25.03
C GLY A 20 8.39 -27.73 -24.01
N LEU A 21 7.25 -27.05 -24.18
CA LEU A 21 6.74 -26.08 -23.22
C LEU A 21 6.40 -26.72 -21.86
N PHE A 22 5.77 -27.90 -21.86
CA PHE A 22 5.49 -28.64 -20.62
C PHE A 22 6.76 -29.04 -19.87
N ILE A 23 7.77 -29.54 -20.59
CA ILE A 23 9.06 -29.91 -19.99
C ILE A 23 9.77 -28.67 -19.44
N LEU A 24 9.72 -27.53 -20.14
CA LEU A 24 10.29 -26.26 -19.67
C LEU A 24 9.56 -25.74 -18.42
N VAL A 25 8.23 -25.84 -18.36
CA VAL A 25 7.43 -25.47 -17.18
C VAL A 25 7.73 -26.40 -16.00
N LEU A 26 7.91 -27.69 -16.24
CA LEU A 26 8.30 -28.64 -15.20
C LEU A 26 9.74 -28.38 -14.71
N ALA A 27 10.68 -28.15 -15.62
CA ALA A 27 12.06 -27.84 -15.30
C ALA A 27 12.18 -26.53 -14.49
N THR A 28 11.43 -25.49 -14.86
CA THR A 28 11.38 -24.23 -14.10
C THR A 28 10.76 -24.41 -12.72
N ASN A 29 9.75 -25.25 -12.55
CA ASN A 29 9.19 -25.59 -11.22
C ASN A 29 10.13 -26.44 -10.36
N VAL A 30 10.96 -27.30 -10.96
CA VAL A 30 11.95 -28.13 -10.24
C VAL A 30 13.20 -27.34 -9.88
N LEU A 31 13.70 -26.50 -10.78
CA LEU A 31 14.89 -25.66 -10.58
C LEU A 31 14.61 -24.44 -9.70
N TRP A 32 13.34 -24.04 -9.60
CA TRP A 32 12.90 -22.98 -8.70
C TRP A 32 11.86 -23.54 -7.73
N PRO A 33 12.27 -24.42 -6.78
CA PRO A 33 11.35 -24.98 -5.82
C PRO A 33 10.64 -23.83 -5.12
N GLY A 34 9.31 -23.80 -5.24
CA GLY A 34 8.47 -22.79 -4.62
C GLY A 34 8.93 -22.56 -3.19
N ALA A 35 9.08 -21.29 -2.83
CA ALA A 35 9.81 -20.89 -1.66
C ALA A 35 9.39 -21.76 -0.44
N PRO A 36 10.33 -22.32 0.35
CA PRO A 36 10.05 -23.37 1.34
C PRO A 36 8.94 -22.94 2.31
N PRO A 37 8.06 -23.85 2.77
CA PRO A 37 6.95 -23.47 3.65
C PRO A 37 7.48 -22.63 4.81
N ALA A 38 6.79 -21.53 5.14
CA ALA A 38 7.17 -20.67 6.24
C ALA A 38 7.36 -21.55 7.50
N THR A 39 8.59 -21.61 7.99
CA THR A 39 8.95 -22.33 9.21
C THR A 39 8.03 -21.86 10.33
N GLY A 40 7.64 -22.80 11.20
CA GLY A 40 6.67 -22.56 12.28
C GLY A 40 7.01 -21.42 13.25
N ASP A 41 8.22 -20.88 13.18
CA ASP A 41 8.81 -19.97 14.18
C ASP A 41 8.56 -18.48 13.96
N GLN A 42 7.84 -18.06 12.91
CA GLN A 42 7.53 -16.64 12.76
C GLN A 42 6.48 -16.20 13.80
N PRO A 43 6.77 -15.14 14.59
CA PRO A 43 5.82 -14.59 15.54
C PRO A 43 4.49 -14.25 14.86
N ARG A 44 3.38 -14.64 15.50
CA ARG A 44 2.04 -14.36 15.00
C ARG A 44 1.48 -13.13 15.69
N TRP A 45 1.00 -12.18 14.90
CA TRP A 45 0.29 -11.02 15.41
C TRP A 45 -1.02 -11.44 16.09
N PRO A 46 -1.32 -10.94 17.30
CA PRO A 46 -2.54 -11.31 18.01
C PRO A 46 -3.79 -10.89 17.24
N SER A 47 -4.82 -11.74 17.24
CA SER A 47 -6.09 -11.44 16.56
C SER A 47 -6.94 -10.37 17.27
N THR A 48 -6.59 -10.03 18.51
CA THR A 48 -7.23 -9.00 19.34
C THR A 48 -6.60 -7.63 19.16
N SER A 49 -5.41 -7.54 18.55
CA SER A 49 -4.73 -6.27 18.30
C SER A 49 -5.40 -5.48 17.18
N SER A 50 -5.40 -4.14 17.30
CA SER A 50 -5.86 -3.26 16.23
C SER A 50 -5.13 -3.60 14.92
N PRO A 51 -5.84 -3.70 13.79
CA PRO A 51 -5.23 -4.02 12.51
C PRO A 51 -4.46 -2.84 11.91
N PHE A 52 -4.48 -1.66 12.52
CA PHE A 52 -3.69 -0.51 12.09
C PHE A 52 -3.21 0.27 13.32
N PRO A 53 -1.95 0.74 13.35
CA PRO A 53 -1.48 1.66 14.37
C PRO A 53 -2.39 2.89 14.50
N SER A 54 -2.82 3.18 15.73
CA SER A 54 -3.54 4.42 16.05
C SER A 54 -2.53 5.54 16.34
N LEU A 55 -2.79 6.72 15.81
CA LEU A 55 -2.05 7.93 16.13
C LEU A 55 -2.88 8.78 17.11
N PRO A 56 -2.25 9.50 18.04
CA PRO A 56 -2.96 10.40 18.94
C PRO A 56 -3.69 11.48 18.15
N ALA A 57 -4.95 11.73 18.50
CA ALA A 57 -5.73 12.80 17.88
C ALA A 57 -5.29 14.17 18.41
N GLY A 58 -5.14 15.16 17.53
CA GLY A 58 -4.99 16.56 17.91
C GLY A 58 -6.35 17.25 18.08
N ALA A 59 -6.46 18.17 19.04
CA ALA A 59 -7.68 18.96 19.24
C ALA A 59 -7.88 20.04 18.15
N ASN A 60 -6.77 20.61 17.66
CA ASN A 60 -6.74 21.60 16.59
C ASN A 60 -6.00 21.05 15.38
N LEU A 61 -6.58 21.25 14.19
CA LEU A 61 -6.02 20.89 12.89
C LEU A 61 -5.59 22.15 12.14
N HIS A 62 -4.31 22.24 11.78
CA HIS A 62 -3.81 23.19 10.80
C HIS A 62 -3.96 22.57 9.41
N VAL A 63 -4.83 23.15 8.61
CA VAL A 63 -5.21 22.64 7.29
C VAL A 63 -4.38 23.34 6.22
N ILE A 64 -3.67 22.56 5.41
CA ILE A 64 -2.86 23.07 4.31
C ILE A 64 -3.51 22.67 2.99
N PRO A 65 -4.02 23.63 2.19
CA PRO A 65 -4.48 23.33 0.84
C PRO A 65 -3.28 22.99 -0.04
N VAL A 66 -3.29 21.80 -0.63
CA VAL A 66 -2.26 21.32 -1.56
C VAL A 66 -2.85 21.25 -2.96
N GLY A 67 -2.38 22.12 -3.83
CA GLY A 67 -2.88 22.25 -5.20
C GLY A 67 -2.31 21.21 -6.17
N PRO A 68 -2.95 21.02 -7.34
CA PRO A 68 -2.47 20.12 -8.38
C PRO A 68 -1.12 20.56 -8.97
N SER A 69 -0.79 21.86 -8.91
CA SER A 69 0.48 22.42 -9.38
C SER A 69 1.64 22.25 -8.39
N THR A 70 1.38 21.81 -7.15
CA THR A 70 2.45 21.57 -6.18
C THR A 70 3.33 20.42 -6.68
N ASN A 71 4.64 20.67 -6.78
CA ASN A 71 5.59 19.66 -7.28
C ASN A 71 5.73 18.49 -6.29
N LEU A 72 6.29 17.37 -6.78
CA LEU A 72 6.42 16.13 -5.99
C LEU A 72 7.27 16.31 -4.73
N SER A 73 8.39 17.05 -4.84
CA SER A 73 9.32 17.29 -3.73
C SER A 73 8.62 18.00 -2.56
N THR A 74 7.85 19.05 -2.86
CA THR A 74 7.03 19.76 -1.86
C THR A 74 5.92 18.88 -1.31
N ARG A 75 5.26 18.05 -2.12
CA ARG A 75 4.24 17.10 -1.61
C ARG A 75 4.83 16.09 -0.64
N LEU A 76 6.03 15.58 -0.93
CA LEU A 76 6.75 14.65 -0.05
C LEU A 76 7.21 15.34 1.24
N LEU A 77 7.70 16.59 1.16
CA LEU A 77 8.01 17.42 2.32
C LEU A 77 6.79 17.52 3.24
N LEU A 78 5.67 17.98 2.70
CA LEU A 78 4.42 18.17 3.45
C LEU A 78 3.89 16.85 4.02
N ALA A 79 3.91 15.76 3.25
CA ALA A 79 3.49 14.45 3.73
C ALA A 79 4.39 13.97 4.88
N SER A 80 5.71 14.16 4.77
CA SER A 80 6.64 13.79 5.84
C SER A 80 6.44 14.63 7.09
N LEU A 81 6.21 15.94 6.96
CA LEU A 81 5.87 16.82 8.08
C LEU A 81 4.58 16.39 8.78
N GLN A 82 3.51 16.10 8.01
CA GLN A 82 2.27 15.58 8.58
C GLN A 82 2.52 14.28 9.35
N GLY A 83 3.32 13.37 8.78
CA GLY A 83 3.68 12.12 9.42
C GLY A 83 4.46 12.30 10.72
N LEU A 84 5.44 13.19 10.74
CA LEU A 84 6.23 13.50 11.93
C LEU A 84 5.38 14.17 13.02
N ALA A 85 4.59 15.19 12.67
CA ALA A 85 3.69 15.88 13.59
C ALA A 85 2.68 14.91 14.21
N SER A 86 2.13 13.99 13.40
CA SER A 86 1.13 13.02 13.85
C SER A 86 1.64 12.02 14.89
N ARG A 87 2.95 11.94 15.16
CA ARG A 87 3.50 11.10 16.24
C ARG A 87 3.18 11.64 17.63
N THR A 88 3.12 12.95 17.78
CA THR A 88 2.80 13.63 19.04
C THR A 88 1.35 14.08 19.10
N GLY A 89 0.73 14.28 17.94
CA GLY A 89 -0.69 14.57 17.79
C GLY A 89 -1.01 14.88 16.33
N ALA A 90 -2.08 14.33 15.79
CA ALA A 90 -2.53 14.62 14.43
C ALA A 90 -3.03 16.08 14.35
N HIS A 91 -2.10 17.01 14.18
CA HIS A 91 -2.32 18.46 14.13
C HIS A 91 -2.24 19.04 12.72
N LEU A 92 -1.62 18.33 11.78
CA LEU A 92 -1.44 18.80 10.41
C LEU A 92 -2.33 17.99 9.47
N TYR A 93 -3.06 18.64 8.59
CA TYR A 93 -3.93 18.00 7.61
C TYR A 93 -3.72 18.60 6.22
N LEU A 94 -3.27 17.77 5.26
CA LEU A 94 -3.16 18.15 3.86
C LEU A 94 -4.52 18.00 3.15
N ASP A 95 -5.11 19.12 2.72
CA ASP A 95 -6.34 19.13 1.92
C ASP A 95 -6.02 19.09 0.41
N LEU A 96 -6.32 17.96 -0.23
CA LEU A 96 -5.99 17.68 -1.62
C LEU A 96 -7.15 18.03 -2.54
N HIS A 97 -7.27 19.30 -2.92
CA HIS A 97 -8.46 19.83 -3.59
C HIS A 97 -8.80 19.26 -4.98
N ASP A 98 -8.00 18.35 -5.55
CA ASP A 98 -8.15 17.95 -6.96
C ASP A 98 -7.97 16.45 -7.27
N GLU A 99 -8.05 15.58 -6.26
CA GLU A 99 -8.45 14.20 -6.59
C GLU A 99 -9.94 14.24 -6.90
N ALA A 100 -10.37 13.68 -8.04
CA ALA A 100 -11.75 13.67 -8.58
C ALA A 100 -12.83 13.04 -7.65
N SER A 101 -12.56 12.93 -6.36
CA SER A 101 -13.47 12.62 -5.28
C SER A 101 -12.89 13.11 -3.94
N ASN A 102 -13.57 14.08 -3.30
CA ASN A 102 -13.83 14.08 -1.86
C ASN A 102 -12.81 14.64 -0.82
N ALA A 103 -11.73 15.37 -1.12
CA ALA A 103 -10.87 15.90 -0.05
C ALA A 103 -11.57 16.92 0.88
N SER A 104 -12.31 17.88 0.30
CA SER A 104 -13.20 18.79 1.06
C SER A 104 -14.33 18.07 1.80
N SER A 105 -14.72 16.88 1.36
CA SER A 105 -15.72 16.05 2.06
C SER A 105 -15.12 15.29 3.26
N MET A 106 -13.82 14.99 3.24
CA MET A 106 -13.15 14.25 4.31
C MET A 106 -12.94 15.16 5.52
N LEU A 107 -12.44 16.38 5.33
CA LEU A 107 -12.34 17.36 6.40
C LEU A 107 -13.72 17.64 7.02
N SER A 108 -14.73 17.89 6.18
CA SER A 108 -16.13 18.05 6.63
C SER A 108 -16.63 16.83 7.44
N PHE A 109 -16.26 15.62 7.01
CA PHE A 109 -16.59 14.38 7.74
C PHE A 109 -15.85 14.29 9.09
N LEU A 110 -14.57 14.65 9.14
CA LEU A 110 -13.79 14.63 10.39
C LEU A 110 -14.35 15.63 11.39
N VAL A 111 -14.65 16.86 10.95
CA VAL A 111 -15.26 17.91 11.76
C VAL A 111 -16.63 17.45 12.28
N SER A 112 -17.51 16.93 11.41
CA SER A 112 -18.85 16.50 11.82
C SER A 112 -18.86 15.27 12.74
N LYS A 113 -17.91 14.34 12.58
CA LYS A 113 -17.87 13.10 13.36
C LYS A 113 -17.11 13.22 14.67
N TYR A 114 -16.02 13.99 14.69
CA TYR A 114 -15.09 14.04 15.82
C TYR A 114 -14.96 15.43 16.44
N GLY A 115 -15.54 16.47 15.83
CA GLY A 115 -15.53 17.83 16.36
C GLY A 115 -14.17 18.55 16.46
N PRO A 116 -13.11 18.25 15.68
CA PRO A 116 -11.88 19.05 15.73
C PRO A 116 -12.14 20.49 15.29
N SER A 117 -11.55 21.44 15.99
CA SER A 117 -11.36 22.80 15.49
C SER A 117 -10.27 22.81 14.42
N PHE A 118 -10.38 23.71 13.45
CA PHE A 118 -9.36 23.85 12.43
C PHE A 118 -9.18 25.30 11.97
N ASP A 119 -7.98 25.60 11.53
CA ASP A 119 -7.58 26.84 10.87
C ASP A 119 -6.78 26.51 9.61
N ASN A 120 -6.76 27.44 8.66
CA ASN A 120 -6.02 27.26 7.42
C ASN A 120 -4.62 27.86 7.56
N MET A 121 -3.64 27.15 7.03
CA MET A 121 -2.23 27.52 7.07
C MET A 121 -1.63 27.47 5.66
N THR A 122 -0.75 28.42 5.34
CA THR A 122 0.00 28.37 4.07
C THR A 122 1.08 27.30 4.13
N ILE A 123 1.62 26.90 2.98
CA ILE A 123 2.76 25.96 2.93
C ILE A 123 3.97 26.53 3.69
N ASP A 124 4.27 27.83 3.51
CA ASP A 124 5.43 28.47 4.14
C ASP A 124 5.27 28.58 5.67
N ASP A 125 4.06 28.89 6.15
CA ASP A 125 3.74 28.90 7.58
C ASP A 125 3.89 27.50 8.18
N ALA A 126 3.42 26.47 7.47
CA ALA A 126 3.54 25.08 7.92
C ALA A 126 4.99 24.61 7.98
N ILE A 127 5.79 24.93 6.97
CA ILE A 127 7.22 24.65 6.99
C ILE A 127 7.86 25.36 8.19
N SER A 128 7.57 26.65 8.39
CA SER A 128 8.14 27.42 9.50
C SER A 128 7.73 26.90 10.88
N ALA A 129 6.49 26.41 11.02
CA ALA A 129 5.95 25.92 12.28
C ALA A 129 6.40 24.50 12.64
N TYR A 130 6.45 23.58 11.67
CA TYR A 130 6.66 22.15 11.95
C TYR A 130 8.05 21.64 11.62
N LEU A 131 8.74 22.24 10.65
CA LEU A 131 10.05 21.77 10.23
C LEU A 131 11.13 21.85 11.33
N PRO A 132 11.14 22.84 12.24
CA PRO A 132 12.09 22.85 13.37
C PRO A 132 12.01 21.60 14.27
N GLY A 133 10.90 20.86 14.25
CA GLY A 133 10.76 19.59 14.97
C GLY A 133 11.38 18.38 14.26
N ALA A 134 11.86 18.54 13.02
CA ALA A 134 12.54 17.47 12.29
C ALA A 134 14.02 17.38 12.70
N ALA A 135 14.56 16.16 12.71
CA ALA A 135 15.96 15.91 13.06
C ALA A 135 16.92 15.98 11.87
N GLY A 136 16.40 16.09 10.65
CA GLY A 136 17.23 16.15 9.44
C GLY A 136 16.43 16.03 8.14
N ILE A 137 17.15 15.78 7.05
CA ILE A 137 16.64 15.69 5.69
C ILE A 137 17.07 14.35 5.08
N ALA A 138 16.11 13.62 4.54
CA ALA A 138 16.32 12.43 3.73
C ALA A 138 16.00 12.75 2.26
N VAL A 139 16.99 12.60 1.38
CA VAL A 139 16.91 12.95 -0.04
C VAL A 139 16.73 11.68 -0.88
N TYR A 140 15.67 11.64 -1.69
CA TYR A 140 15.48 10.59 -2.68
C TYR A 140 16.16 10.97 -4.01
N ASP A 141 16.48 9.98 -4.83
CA ASP A 141 17.04 10.17 -6.16
C ASP A 141 15.94 9.99 -7.23
N PRO A 142 15.55 11.05 -7.96
CA PRO A 142 14.54 10.98 -9.02
C PRO A 142 14.89 10.01 -10.16
N ALA A 143 16.16 9.73 -10.40
CA ALA A 143 16.61 8.78 -11.43
C ALA A 143 16.46 7.31 -10.99
N ARG A 144 16.18 7.07 -9.71
CA ARG A 144 16.12 5.75 -9.08
C ARG A 144 14.79 5.62 -8.32
N PRO A 145 13.70 5.16 -8.96
CA PRO A 145 12.37 5.14 -8.33
C PRO A 145 12.34 4.45 -6.95
N GLU A 146 13.04 3.33 -6.77
CA GLU A 146 13.13 2.60 -5.50
C GLU A 146 13.65 3.45 -4.33
N SER A 147 14.43 4.50 -4.64
CA SER A 147 14.99 5.42 -3.64
C SER A 147 13.91 6.08 -2.80
N MET A 148 12.71 6.32 -3.33
CA MET A 148 11.64 6.98 -2.59
C MET A 148 11.16 6.14 -1.40
N ASN A 149 11.08 4.82 -1.56
CA ASN A 149 10.70 3.91 -0.48
C ASN A 149 11.82 3.78 0.57
N VAL A 150 13.08 3.72 0.12
CA VAL A 150 14.26 3.70 1.03
C VAL A 150 14.33 5.00 1.82
N ALA A 151 14.24 6.15 1.16
CA ALA A 151 14.28 7.47 1.78
C ALA A 151 13.08 7.69 2.72
N THR A 152 11.89 7.15 2.40
CA THR A 152 10.73 7.15 3.31
C THR A 152 11.03 6.41 4.62
N MET A 153 11.62 5.23 4.53
CA MET A 153 11.98 4.45 5.73
C MET A 153 13.09 5.14 6.54
N LYS A 154 14.11 5.69 5.88
CA LYS A 154 15.17 6.48 6.52
C LYS A 154 14.60 7.72 7.23
N ALA A 155 13.76 8.49 6.54
CA ALA A 155 13.03 9.64 7.09
C ALA A 155 12.24 9.25 8.35
N ALA A 156 11.49 8.16 8.29
CA ALA A 156 10.72 7.66 9.41
C ALA A 156 11.60 7.29 10.61
N GLN A 157 12.69 6.54 10.39
CA GLN A 157 13.55 6.09 11.49
C GLN A 157 14.33 7.23 12.13
N GLN A 158 14.83 8.15 11.31
CA GLN A 158 15.69 9.26 11.74
C GLN A 158 14.89 10.48 12.21
N GLY A 159 13.57 10.52 11.99
CA GLY A 159 12.77 11.73 12.28
C GLY A 159 13.08 12.87 11.31
N ALA A 160 13.49 12.53 10.08
CA ALA A 160 13.84 13.47 9.04
C ALA A 160 12.65 13.73 8.09
N VAL A 161 12.65 14.87 7.41
CA VAL A 161 11.72 15.15 6.30
C VAL A 161 12.21 14.50 5.01
N LEU A 162 11.28 14.11 4.14
CA LEU A 162 11.55 13.48 2.86
C LEU A 162 11.41 14.49 1.73
N VAL A 163 12.47 14.71 0.96
CA VAL A 163 12.47 15.68 -0.15
C VAL A 163 13.28 15.20 -1.34
N GLY A 164 13.11 15.86 -2.48
CA GLY A 164 13.98 15.74 -3.64
C GLY A 164 15.21 16.65 -3.53
N PRO A 165 16.18 16.47 -4.44
CA PRO A 165 17.43 17.24 -4.42
C PRO A 165 17.21 18.75 -4.65
N ASP A 166 16.09 19.12 -5.28
CA ASP A 166 15.69 20.51 -5.54
C ASP A 166 15.41 21.34 -4.27
N LEU A 167 14.99 20.69 -3.18
CA LEU A 167 14.67 21.37 -1.91
C LEU A 167 15.70 21.12 -0.79
N ALA A 168 16.55 20.10 -0.91
CA ALA A 168 17.43 19.65 0.17
C ALA A 168 18.37 20.76 0.67
N GLU A 169 19.09 21.42 -0.24
CA GLU A 169 20.05 22.47 0.12
C GLU A 169 19.38 23.72 0.68
N TRP A 170 18.22 24.09 0.15
CA TRP A 170 17.45 25.22 0.65
C TRP A 170 17.00 24.98 2.09
N LEU A 171 16.47 23.79 2.40
CA LEU A 171 16.05 23.42 3.75
C LEU A 171 17.24 23.38 4.72
N ARG A 172 18.37 22.80 4.28
CA ARG A 172 19.61 22.74 5.06
C ARG A 172 20.10 24.14 5.43
N ALA A 173 20.17 25.06 4.45
CA ALA A 173 20.64 26.42 4.67
C ALA A 173 19.65 27.25 5.51
N ARG A 174 18.35 27.14 5.25
CA ARG A 174 17.32 27.97 5.91
C ARG A 174 17.06 27.57 7.36
N PHE A 175 17.08 26.27 7.66
CA PHE A 175 16.68 25.72 8.96
C PHE A 175 17.83 25.05 9.72
N ASN A 176 19.06 25.09 9.19
CA ASN A 176 20.23 24.43 9.76
C ASN A 176 20.00 22.91 10.01
N LEU A 177 19.21 22.27 9.14
CA LEU A 177 18.93 20.84 9.22
C LEU A 177 19.99 20.02 8.49
N PRO A 178 20.59 18.99 9.13
CA PRO A 178 21.55 18.14 8.45
C PRO A 178 20.86 17.24 7.40
N ILE A 179 21.55 16.97 6.29
CA ILE A 179 21.19 15.88 5.39
C ILE A 179 21.65 14.58 6.05
N THR A 180 20.69 13.81 6.59
CA THR A 180 20.98 12.56 7.33
C THR A 180 21.02 11.34 6.42
N PHE A 181 20.47 11.48 5.22
CA PHE A 181 20.50 10.46 4.17
C PHE A 181 20.34 11.13 2.81
N ASP A 182 21.20 10.80 1.86
CA ASP A 182 21.04 11.14 0.45
C ASP A 182 21.28 9.89 -0.39
N TYR A 183 20.24 9.44 -1.10
CA TYR A 183 20.31 8.19 -1.85
C TYR A 183 21.40 8.24 -2.93
N ALA A 184 21.50 9.34 -3.68
CA ALA A 184 22.35 9.46 -4.87
C ALA A 184 23.84 9.44 -4.52
N THR A 185 24.21 9.99 -3.36
CA THR A 185 25.60 10.06 -2.89
C THR A 185 25.98 8.92 -1.95
N SER A 186 25.01 8.09 -1.55
CA SER A 186 25.24 6.94 -0.68
C SER A 186 25.64 5.68 -1.45
N ASP A 187 26.05 4.68 -0.69
CA ASP A 187 26.33 3.33 -1.18
C ASP A 187 25.06 2.54 -1.57
N TRP A 188 23.88 3.16 -1.54
CA TRP A 188 22.64 2.63 -2.12
C TRP A 188 22.52 2.88 -3.61
N ALA A 189 23.13 3.96 -4.14
CA ALA A 189 23.01 4.37 -5.53
C ALA A 189 23.35 3.26 -6.56
N PRO A 190 24.38 2.41 -6.34
CA PRO A 190 24.71 1.35 -7.29
C PRO A 190 23.72 0.17 -7.28
N LEU A 191 22.86 0.04 -6.26
CA LEU A 191 21.99 -1.13 -6.09
C LEU A 191 20.79 -1.06 -7.01
N GLY A 192 20.47 -2.13 -7.74
CA GLY A 192 19.18 -2.29 -8.41
C GLY A 192 18.01 -2.44 -7.42
N PRO A 193 16.73 -2.34 -7.88
CA PRO A 193 15.55 -2.39 -7.01
C PRO A 193 15.52 -3.60 -6.05
N ILE A 194 15.74 -4.81 -6.57
CA ILE A 194 15.76 -6.04 -5.77
C ILE A 194 16.88 -6.00 -4.71
N ALA A 195 18.07 -5.52 -5.09
CA ALA A 195 19.20 -5.43 -4.17
C ALA A 195 18.97 -4.36 -3.09
N ALA A 196 18.32 -3.25 -3.44
CA ALA A 196 17.87 -2.24 -2.48
C ALA A 196 16.82 -2.81 -1.52
N THR A 197 15.84 -3.58 -2.01
CA THR A 197 14.86 -4.30 -1.16
C THR A 197 15.57 -5.26 -0.21
N ASP A 198 16.54 -6.05 -0.69
CA ASP A 198 17.29 -6.99 0.14
C ASP A 198 18.14 -6.30 1.20
N ARG A 199 18.74 -5.16 0.87
CA ARG A 199 19.47 -4.35 1.84
C ARG A 199 18.53 -3.71 2.86
N ALA A 200 17.40 -3.18 2.43
CA ALA A 200 16.38 -2.63 3.32
C ALA A 200 15.88 -3.69 4.31
N LEU A 201 15.72 -4.94 3.90
CA LEU A 201 15.36 -6.03 4.82
C LEU A 201 16.39 -6.26 5.92
N ARG A 202 17.68 -6.11 5.62
CA ARG A 202 18.74 -6.27 6.61
C ARG A 202 18.89 -5.06 7.52
N GLU A 203 18.80 -3.86 6.94
CA GLU A 203 19.20 -2.63 7.63
C GLU A 203 18.04 -1.80 8.16
N LEU A 204 16.88 -1.84 7.50
CA LEU A 204 15.75 -0.98 7.81
C LEU A 204 14.62 -1.73 8.50
N LEU A 205 14.35 -2.99 8.15
CA LEU A 205 13.30 -3.77 8.81
C LEU A 205 13.45 -3.85 10.34
N PRO A 206 14.66 -4.02 10.93
CA PRO A 206 14.81 -4.05 12.39
C PRO A 206 14.39 -2.76 13.10
N GLY A 207 14.51 -1.61 12.42
CA GLY A 207 14.08 -0.30 12.94
C GLY A 207 12.65 0.09 12.58
N SER A 208 11.93 -0.77 11.85
CA SER A 208 10.53 -0.56 11.46
C SER A 208 9.55 -1.15 12.48
N SER A 209 8.34 -0.63 12.50
CA SER A 209 7.27 -1.20 13.31
C SER A 209 6.93 -2.62 12.85
N PRO A 210 6.82 -3.59 13.78
CA PRO A 210 6.46 -4.97 13.44
C PRO A 210 4.97 -5.14 13.13
N SER A 211 4.15 -4.10 13.32
CA SER A 211 2.68 -4.19 13.27
C SER A 211 2.09 -3.96 11.88
N LEU A 212 2.86 -3.44 10.92
CA LEU A 212 2.36 -3.05 9.60
C LEU A 212 3.45 -3.16 8.55
N LEU A 213 3.07 -3.66 7.37
CA LEU A 213 3.85 -3.55 6.14
C LEU A 213 3.16 -2.65 5.13
N ALA A 214 3.94 -2.02 4.26
CA ALA A 214 3.42 -1.31 3.11
C ALA A 214 4.02 -1.82 1.80
N ILE A 215 3.14 -2.10 0.83
CA ILE A 215 3.49 -2.31 -0.57
C ILE A 215 3.10 -1.06 -1.36
N LEU A 216 4.07 -0.22 -1.73
CA LEU A 216 3.79 1.11 -2.28
C LEU A 216 4.62 1.36 -3.53
N PRO A 217 4.00 1.41 -4.73
CA PRO A 217 4.67 1.84 -5.95
C PRO A 217 5.37 3.20 -5.72
N PRO A 218 6.63 3.38 -6.15
CA PRO A 218 7.37 4.57 -5.78
C PRO A 218 6.79 5.88 -6.32
N ASP A 219 6.05 5.87 -7.42
CA ASP A 219 5.34 7.03 -7.98
C ASP A 219 4.18 7.52 -7.09
N ARG A 220 3.73 6.69 -6.13
CA ARG A 220 2.67 7.05 -5.18
C ARG A 220 3.28 7.78 -3.99
N TRP A 221 2.97 9.06 -3.88
CA TRP A 221 3.36 9.90 -2.74
C TRP A 221 2.32 9.87 -1.60
N ALA A 222 1.06 9.55 -1.92
CA ALA A 222 -0.02 9.43 -0.95
C ALA A 222 0.32 8.39 0.14
N ILE A 223 -0.26 8.53 1.33
CA ILE A 223 -0.07 7.72 2.56
C ILE A 223 1.31 7.75 3.22
N ARG A 224 2.32 8.37 2.60
CA ARG A 224 3.67 8.41 3.16
C ARG A 224 3.72 9.12 4.51
N ASP A 225 2.80 10.05 4.77
CA ASP A 225 2.56 10.64 6.09
C ASP A 225 2.31 9.56 7.15
N TYR A 226 1.36 8.65 6.90
CA TYR A 226 1.04 7.58 7.83
C TYR A 226 2.18 6.55 7.95
N LEU A 227 2.85 6.22 6.84
CA LEU A 227 3.99 5.30 6.85
C LEU A 227 5.18 5.85 7.65
N ILE A 228 5.44 7.16 7.53
CA ILE A 228 6.44 7.87 8.31
C ILE A 228 6.02 7.90 9.77
N ALA A 229 4.80 8.32 10.09
CA ALA A 229 4.29 8.39 11.46
C ALA A 229 4.48 7.05 12.20
N THR A 230 4.15 5.95 11.53
CA THR A 230 4.14 4.59 12.09
C THR A 230 5.46 3.83 11.96
N ARG A 231 6.49 4.43 11.33
CA ARG A 231 7.77 3.76 11.00
C ARG A 231 7.57 2.43 10.27
N THR A 232 6.63 2.40 9.33
CA THR A 232 6.29 1.19 8.58
C THR A 232 7.40 0.79 7.62
N PHE A 233 7.67 -0.51 7.48
CA PHE A 233 8.55 -1.02 6.43
C PHE A 233 7.84 -0.95 5.07
N VAL A 234 8.47 -0.28 4.10
CA VAL A 234 7.90 0.00 2.79
C VAL A 234 8.72 -0.71 1.72
N PHE A 235 8.06 -1.46 0.85
CA PHE A 235 8.70 -2.12 -0.29
C PHE A 235 7.80 -2.06 -1.51
N TYR A 236 8.36 -2.33 -2.68
CA TYR A 236 7.57 -2.55 -3.87
C TYR A 236 8.35 -3.40 -4.86
N GLU A 237 7.66 -4.40 -5.39
CA GLU A 237 8.10 -5.18 -6.54
C GLU A 237 6.85 -5.42 -7.39
N PRO A 238 6.95 -5.46 -8.72
CA PRO A 238 5.85 -5.87 -9.58
C PRO A 238 5.27 -7.22 -9.15
N GLN A 239 3.96 -7.39 -9.30
CA GLN A 239 3.23 -8.61 -8.90
C GLN A 239 2.47 -9.20 -10.10
N GLY A 240 2.13 -10.48 -10.02
CA GLY A 240 1.29 -11.15 -11.02
C GLY A 240 2.02 -11.50 -12.31
N ALA A 241 1.30 -11.49 -13.43
CA ALA A 241 1.82 -11.98 -14.71
C ALA A 241 2.99 -11.13 -15.27
N LEU A 242 3.13 -9.89 -14.81
CA LEU A 242 4.20 -8.98 -15.19
C LEU A 242 5.43 -9.08 -14.27
N ALA A 243 5.35 -9.84 -13.19
CA ALA A 243 6.45 -10.03 -12.26
C ALA A 243 7.42 -11.11 -12.75
N THR A 244 8.71 -10.79 -12.70
CA THR A 244 9.77 -11.78 -12.86
C THR A 244 9.82 -12.73 -11.64
N PRO A 245 10.41 -13.94 -11.80
CA PRO A 245 10.65 -14.83 -10.68
C PRO A 245 11.50 -14.19 -9.56
N ALA A 246 12.42 -13.29 -9.92
CA ALA A 246 13.29 -12.61 -8.97
C ALA A 246 12.53 -11.59 -8.10
N GLU A 247 11.64 -10.79 -8.70
CA GLU A 247 10.76 -9.84 -8.00
C GLU A 247 9.76 -10.56 -7.07
N THR A 248 9.20 -11.68 -7.56
CA THR A 248 8.34 -12.56 -6.75
C THR A 248 9.11 -13.13 -5.56
N ALA A 249 10.36 -13.57 -5.77
CA ALA A 249 11.22 -14.06 -4.71
C ALA A 249 11.57 -12.96 -3.69
N ALA A 250 11.84 -11.74 -4.15
CA ALA A 250 12.11 -10.58 -3.29
C ALA A 250 10.90 -10.25 -2.39
N THR A 251 9.70 -10.20 -2.97
CA THR A 251 8.45 -10.06 -2.22
C THR A 251 8.30 -11.14 -1.16
N MET A 252 8.57 -12.40 -1.52
CA MET A 252 8.48 -13.51 -0.57
C MET A 252 9.51 -13.42 0.56
N ARG A 253 10.72 -12.90 0.30
CA ARG A 253 11.71 -12.62 1.35
C ARG A 253 11.18 -11.57 2.34
N VAL A 254 10.58 -10.49 1.84
CA VAL A 254 9.95 -9.47 2.70
C VAL A 254 8.86 -10.09 3.56
N LEU A 255 7.91 -10.79 2.93
CA LEU A 255 6.82 -11.41 3.66
C LEU A 255 7.35 -12.38 4.73
N ARG A 256 8.39 -13.17 4.45
CA ARG A 256 8.98 -14.09 5.43
C ARG A 256 9.72 -13.37 6.56
N ALA A 257 10.34 -12.24 6.30
CA ALA A 257 11.05 -11.51 7.35
C ALA A 257 10.08 -10.88 8.38
N SER A 258 8.81 -10.66 8.02
CA SER A 258 7.85 -9.97 8.88
C SER A 258 6.93 -10.90 9.67
N PRO A 259 6.35 -10.47 10.80
CA PRO A 259 5.40 -11.27 11.58
C PRO A 259 4.19 -11.76 10.76
N ARG A 260 3.64 -12.92 11.14
CA ARG A 260 2.46 -13.49 10.47
C ARG A 260 1.18 -12.83 10.95
N GLY A 261 0.27 -12.55 10.02
CA GLY A 261 -1.07 -12.06 10.36
C GLY A 261 -1.17 -10.54 10.54
N ILE A 262 -0.07 -9.81 10.32
CA ILE A 262 -0.07 -8.35 10.29
C ILE A 262 -0.82 -7.83 9.05
N PRO A 263 -1.42 -6.62 9.13
CA PRO A 263 -1.91 -5.89 7.98
C PRO A 263 -0.79 -5.62 6.96
N ILE A 264 -1.19 -5.56 5.69
CA ILE A 264 -0.37 -5.03 4.60
C ILE A 264 -1.20 -3.93 3.92
N LEU A 265 -0.69 -2.72 3.90
CA LEU A 265 -1.31 -1.53 3.31
C LEU A 265 -0.66 -1.22 1.95
N GLY A 266 -1.40 -0.60 1.05
CA GLY A 266 -0.83 0.08 -0.11
C GLY A 266 -1.54 -0.22 -1.42
N TRP A 267 -0.80 -0.12 -2.52
CA TRP A 267 -1.31 -0.17 -3.89
C TRP A 267 -0.64 -1.26 -4.70
N PHE A 268 -1.38 -1.72 -5.70
CA PHE A 268 -0.89 -2.58 -6.77
C PHE A 268 -1.19 -1.89 -8.08
N ASP A 269 -0.20 -1.78 -8.96
CA ASP A 269 -0.47 -1.47 -10.36
C ASP A 269 -1.10 -2.71 -10.99
N SER A 270 -2.42 -2.77 -10.91
CA SER A 270 -3.20 -3.93 -11.34
C SER A 270 -4.16 -3.54 -12.46
N PRO A 271 -3.70 -3.54 -13.72
CA PRO A 271 -4.59 -3.28 -14.85
C PRO A 271 -5.71 -4.31 -14.97
N THR A 272 -5.56 -5.50 -14.36
CA THR A 272 -6.47 -6.64 -14.56
C THR A 272 -7.02 -7.30 -13.29
N LEU A 273 -6.77 -6.75 -12.09
CA LEU A 273 -7.04 -7.37 -10.78
C LEU A 273 -6.28 -8.69 -10.53
N THR A 274 -5.49 -9.18 -11.49
CA THR A 274 -4.76 -10.45 -11.36
C THR A 274 -3.54 -10.31 -10.45
N GLU A 275 -2.91 -9.13 -10.45
CA GLU A 275 -1.73 -8.77 -9.67
C GLU A 275 -2.09 -8.68 -8.17
N GLU A 276 -3.20 -8.03 -7.83
CA GLU A 276 -3.74 -8.00 -6.46
C GLU A 276 -4.04 -9.43 -5.97
N ASN A 277 -4.69 -10.24 -6.81
CA ASN A 277 -5.01 -11.63 -6.46
C ASN A 277 -3.75 -12.47 -6.23
N ALA A 278 -2.74 -12.33 -7.07
CA ALA A 278 -1.45 -13.03 -6.91
C ALA A 278 -0.80 -12.69 -5.57
N PHE A 279 -0.73 -11.40 -5.23
CA PHE A 279 -0.20 -10.96 -3.94
C PHE A 279 -1.02 -11.48 -2.76
N VAL A 280 -2.35 -11.38 -2.84
CA VAL A 280 -3.25 -11.87 -1.79
C VAL A 280 -3.06 -13.38 -1.57
N GLN A 281 -2.83 -14.17 -2.61
CA GLN A 281 -2.52 -15.59 -2.47
C GLN A 281 -1.16 -15.81 -1.80
N MET A 282 -0.12 -15.05 -2.16
CA MET A 282 1.18 -15.10 -1.51
C MET A 282 1.12 -14.72 -0.02
N ALA A 283 0.37 -13.68 0.33
CA ALA A 283 0.17 -13.30 1.72
C ALA A 283 -0.66 -14.34 2.50
N LYS A 284 -1.67 -14.96 1.86
CA LYS A 284 -2.54 -15.98 2.47
C LYS A 284 -1.86 -17.34 2.63
N SER A 285 -0.96 -17.73 1.73
CA SER A 285 -0.24 -19.02 1.80
C SER A 285 0.57 -19.17 3.08
N ARG A 286 0.85 -18.06 3.76
CA ARG A 286 1.41 -18.00 5.11
C ARG A 286 0.42 -18.39 6.22
N ARG A 287 -0.80 -18.87 5.95
CA ARG A 287 -1.74 -19.38 6.97
C ARG A 287 -1.70 -20.91 7.02
N PRO A 288 -1.67 -21.55 8.22
CA PRO A 288 -1.81 -23.00 8.31
C PRO A 288 -3.18 -23.43 7.77
N ARG A 289 -3.21 -24.52 7.00
CA ARG A 289 -4.41 -25.05 6.35
C ARG A 289 -5.38 -25.58 7.42
N ARG A 290 -6.37 -24.78 7.82
CA ARG A 290 -7.46 -25.24 8.71
C ARG A 290 -8.44 -26.09 7.90
N ARG A 291 -8.45 -27.41 8.12
CA ARG A 291 -9.58 -28.26 7.73
C ARG A 291 -10.82 -27.78 8.50
N ARG A 292 -11.77 -27.14 7.82
CA ARG A 292 -13.12 -26.92 8.34
C ARG A 292 -14.10 -27.64 7.43
N SER A 293 -14.78 -28.66 7.97
CA SER A 293 -15.94 -29.28 7.34
C SER A 293 -17.11 -28.31 7.41
N SER A 294 -17.63 -27.87 6.28
CA SER A 294 -18.90 -27.13 6.23
C SER A 294 -20.06 -28.10 6.41
N ARG A 295 -20.86 -27.88 7.45
CA ARG A 295 -22.14 -28.58 7.69
C ARG A 295 -23.21 -27.85 6.89
N THR A 296 -23.72 -28.48 5.84
CA THR A 296 -24.76 -27.89 4.97
C THR A 296 -26.11 -27.95 5.68
N ARG A 297 -26.67 -26.79 6.07
CA ARG A 297 -28.07 -26.68 6.48
C ARG A 297 -28.92 -26.51 5.21
N ARG A 298 -29.79 -27.48 4.91
CA ARG A 298 -30.83 -27.35 3.88
C ARG A 298 -31.88 -26.34 4.35
N MET A 299 -32.15 -25.31 3.56
CA MET A 299 -33.39 -24.54 3.64
C MET A 299 -34.42 -25.11 2.65
N SER A 300 -35.66 -25.24 3.11
CA SER A 300 -36.82 -25.64 2.33
C SER A 300 -37.17 -24.57 1.29
N SER A 301 -37.38 -24.97 0.04
CA SER A 301 -37.74 -24.09 -1.08
C SER A 301 -39.26 -23.89 -1.17
N SER A 302 -39.73 -22.65 -1.05
CA SER A 302 -41.05 -22.24 -1.52
C SER A 302 -40.97 -21.71 -2.95
N ARG A 303 -41.92 -22.12 -3.80
CA ARG A 303 -41.96 -21.91 -5.26
C ARG A 303 -42.04 -20.44 -5.70
N CYS A 304 -41.41 -20.18 -6.84
CA CYS A 304 -41.60 -19.06 -7.79
C CYS A 304 -41.59 -17.62 -7.24
N ARG A 305 -40.40 -17.13 -6.88
CA ARG A 305 -40.00 -15.73 -7.10
C ARG A 305 -38.57 -15.70 -7.66
N THR A 306 -38.39 -15.09 -8.82
CA THR A 306 -37.06 -14.68 -9.34
C THR A 306 -36.55 -13.53 -8.49
N GLY A 307 -35.77 -13.85 -7.45
CA GLY A 307 -35.08 -12.87 -6.63
C GLY A 307 -33.73 -12.51 -7.25
N THR A 308 -33.66 -11.42 -8.02
CA THR A 308 -32.38 -10.90 -8.52
C THR A 308 -31.74 -10.04 -7.43
N THR A 309 -30.68 -10.54 -6.79
CA THR A 309 -29.87 -9.75 -5.84
C THR A 309 -28.61 -9.25 -6.54
N TRP A 310 -28.44 -7.92 -6.58
CA TRP A 310 -27.26 -7.27 -7.13
C TRP A 310 -26.29 -6.95 -5.99
N THR A 311 -25.10 -7.56 -6.01
CA THR A 311 -23.98 -7.25 -5.09
C THR A 311 -22.87 -6.50 -5.84
N SER A 312 -22.48 -5.34 -5.31
CA SER A 312 -21.35 -4.55 -5.80
C SER A 312 -20.00 -5.16 -5.36
N SER A 313 -19.05 -5.34 -6.28
CA SER A 313 -17.88 -6.21 -6.13
C SER A 313 -16.56 -5.56 -5.63
N ARG A 314 -16.58 -4.31 -5.14
CA ARG A 314 -15.34 -3.58 -4.73
C ARG A 314 -15.27 -3.15 -3.26
N GLY A 315 -15.99 -3.84 -2.37
CA GLY A 315 -16.07 -3.49 -0.94
C GLY A 315 -14.78 -3.64 -0.14
N GLY A 316 -13.78 -4.39 -0.64
CA GLY A 316 -12.53 -4.68 0.08
C GLY A 316 -11.46 -3.58 0.03
N CYS A 317 -11.55 -2.66 -0.94
CA CYS A 317 -10.53 -1.65 -1.19
C CYS A 317 -10.96 -0.30 -0.58
N GLY A 318 -10.13 0.25 0.32
CA GLY A 318 -10.46 1.43 1.13
C GLY A 318 -10.68 2.70 0.31
N SER A 319 -10.02 2.83 -0.85
CA SER A 319 -10.15 3.96 -1.77
C SER A 319 -11.44 3.87 -2.61
N SER A 320 -11.81 2.68 -3.09
CA SER A 320 -13.06 2.48 -3.85
C SER A 320 -14.30 2.50 -2.96
N GLY A 321 -14.19 2.03 -1.71
CA GLY A 321 -15.24 2.10 -0.71
C GLY A 321 -15.63 3.54 -0.37
N ARG A 322 -14.66 4.46 -0.34
CA ARG A 322 -14.86 5.89 -0.02
C ARG A 322 -15.31 6.73 -1.22
N SER A 323 -14.73 6.52 -2.40
CA SER A 323 -15.04 7.31 -3.60
C SER A 323 -16.36 6.93 -4.27
N ARG A 324 -16.63 5.63 -4.46
CA ARG A 324 -17.79 5.18 -5.25
C ARG A 324 -19.07 5.02 -4.44
N SER A 325 -19.01 4.63 -3.16
CA SER A 325 -20.22 4.46 -2.32
C SER A 325 -20.91 5.80 -2.04
N ALA A 326 -20.13 6.90 -1.94
CA ALA A 326 -20.67 8.25 -1.77
C ALA A 326 -21.34 8.76 -3.06
N ALA A 327 -20.75 8.52 -4.23
CA ALA A 327 -21.30 8.93 -5.53
C ALA A 327 -22.58 8.15 -5.90
N THR A 328 -22.57 6.82 -5.71
CA THR A 328 -23.76 5.97 -5.93
C THR A 328 -24.82 6.12 -4.84
N GLY A 329 -24.47 6.70 -3.70
CA GLY A 329 -25.40 7.09 -2.64
C GLY A 329 -26.32 8.26 -3.01
N ARG A 330 -25.94 9.07 -4.01
CA ARG A 330 -26.63 10.28 -4.47
C ARG A 330 -27.30 10.13 -5.85
N CYS A 331 -27.64 8.92 -6.28
CA CYS A 331 -28.47 8.72 -7.49
C CYS A 331 -29.94 9.07 -7.18
N PRO A 332 -30.63 9.88 -8.00
CA PRO A 332 -32.04 10.27 -7.79
C PRO A 332 -33.06 9.13 -7.79
N SER A 333 -32.67 7.91 -8.20
CA SER A 333 -33.56 6.73 -8.30
C SER A 333 -33.62 5.85 -7.04
N ARG A 334 -33.15 6.34 -5.87
CA ARG A 334 -33.23 5.60 -4.60
C ARG A 334 -34.67 5.56 -4.09
N GLY A 335 -35.33 4.42 -4.36
CA GLY A 335 -36.66 4.07 -3.86
C GLY A 335 -37.30 2.87 -4.55
N ALA A 336 -36.84 2.50 -5.75
CA ALA A 336 -37.56 1.55 -6.60
C ALA A 336 -37.16 0.06 -6.45
N SER A 337 -36.06 -0.31 -5.77
CA SER A 337 -35.67 -1.73 -5.59
C SER A 337 -34.66 -1.96 -4.46
N PRO A 338 -34.73 -3.09 -3.71
CA PRO A 338 -33.75 -3.42 -2.67
C PRO A 338 -32.39 -3.78 -3.28
N ARG A 339 -31.32 -3.10 -2.83
CA ARG A 339 -29.92 -3.40 -3.18
C ARG A 339 -29.12 -3.68 -1.91
N SER A 340 -28.41 -4.81 -1.87
CA SER A 340 -27.50 -5.15 -0.79
C SER A 340 -26.10 -4.60 -1.07
N TRP A 341 -25.57 -3.82 -0.13
CA TRP A 341 -24.20 -3.34 -0.15
C TRP A 341 -23.31 -4.29 0.65
N SER A 342 -22.13 -4.60 0.12
CA SER A 342 -21.08 -5.31 0.86
C SER A 342 -20.00 -4.30 1.26
N PRO A 343 -20.24 -3.41 2.25
CA PRO A 343 -19.16 -2.62 2.81
C PRO A 343 -18.14 -3.56 3.45
N SER A 344 -16.86 -3.18 3.44
CA SER A 344 -15.86 -3.82 4.29
C SER A 344 -16.43 -3.89 5.72
N PRO A 345 -16.45 -5.06 6.38
CA PRO A 345 -16.95 -5.19 7.76
C PRO A 345 -16.21 -4.31 8.78
N ARG A 346 -15.14 -3.63 8.35
CA ARG A 346 -14.20 -2.84 9.15
C ARG A 346 -14.68 -1.40 9.43
N HIS A 347 -15.99 -1.15 9.32
CA HIS A 347 -16.63 0.12 9.69
C HIS A 347 -17.60 0.02 10.88
N TYR A 348 -17.49 -1.03 11.71
CA TYR A 348 -18.31 -1.16 12.91
C TYR A 348 -17.49 -1.17 14.21
N SER A 349 -17.84 -0.20 15.06
CA SER A 349 -17.77 -0.15 16.53
C SER A 349 -16.42 -0.31 17.24
N THR A 350 -16.02 0.76 17.93
CA THR A 350 -15.80 0.69 19.38
C THR A 350 -16.67 1.75 20.03
N GLY A 351 -17.70 1.31 20.76
CA GLY A 351 -18.46 2.13 21.70
C GLY A 351 -17.58 2.51 22.88
N ILE A 352 -17.77 3.74 23.34
CA ILE A 352 -17.18 4.28 24.56
C ILE A 352 -18.09 3.85 25.71
N THR A 353 -17.50 3.25 26.74
CA THR A 353 -17.83 3.52 28.14
C THR A 353 -16.60 4.11 28.78
#